data_AF-A0A2M7A524-F1
#
_entry.id   AF-A0A2M7A524-F1
#
_cell.length_a   1.000
_cell.length_b   1.000
_cell.length_c   1.000
_cell.angle_alpha   90.00
_cell.angle_beta   90.00
_cell.angle_gamma   90.00
#
_symmetry.space_group_name_H-M   'P 1'
#
loop_
_entity.id
_entity.type
_entity.pdbx_description
1 polymer ?
#
loop_
_entity_poly.entity_id
_entity_poly.type
_entity_poly.pdbx_seq_one_letter_code
_entity_poly.pdbx_strand_id
1 'polypeptide(L)'
;MLAEEPEILDIDVNQFANLVKAVTVPAKERSHLIILHQGGRLLKCFHSQKGMQDNFKFGGVGDLKKIKEEEDVDLVVAIERGVIRPLFAQAQGALYYDDDFVKQIFTILGVLVPEVGKGICLYPNLLSRLRYLKYPLLEGAFRLLIPNNSTLIFALFEGEEIFSSWILGFKEYNLSLITTSDSLVSLGLKIKDWRKDYPEMIELTAKRFLQPSLGIFMEVDAFRKIVKDPYYFLKALDLGEIIISPSFLRFRVLLWLAKVASRQKAQRQSTVDGQ
;
A
#
# COMPACT_ATOMS: atom_id res chain seq x y z
N MET A 1 -22.43 3.21 8.00
CA MET A 1 -23.59 3.43 7.12
C MET A 1 -23.16 4.57 6.24
N LEU A 2 -22.58 4.25 5.07
CA LEU A 2 -21.99 5.21 4.14
C LEU A 2 -22.91 6.41 3.92
N ALA A 3 -22.36 7.60 3.69
CA ALA A 3 -23.15 8.65 3.05
C ALA A 3 -23.67 8.10 1.72
N GLU A 4 -24.91 8.44 1.33
CA GLU A 4 -25.58 7.86 0.15
C GLU A 4 -24.71 7.89 -1.12
N GLU A 5 -23.77 8.83 -1.23
CA GLU A 5 -22.76 8.89 -2.28
C GLU A 5 -21.43 9.46 -1.72
N PRO A 6 -20.37 8.65 -1.50
CA PRO A 6 -19.05 9.22 -1.23
C PRO A 6 -18.55 9.93 -2.49
N GLU A 7 -18.17 11.20 -2.35
CA GLU A 7 -17.68 12.03 -3.44
C GLU A 7 -16.25 11.57 -3.79
N ILE A 8 -16.13 10.73 -4.81
CA ILE A 8 -14.84 10.30 -5.36
C ILE A 8 -14.45 11.33 -6.42
N LEU A 9 -13.60 12.27 -6.02
CA LEU A 9 -13.08 13.30 -6.89
C LEU A 9 -11.67 12.93 -7.30
N ASP A 10 -11.44 12.85 -8.62
CA ASP A 10 -10.10 12.88 -9.23
C ASP A 10 -9.07 12.00 -8.51
N ILE A 11 -9.26 10.67 -8.54
CA ILE A 11 -8.20 9.73 -8.15
C ILE A 11 -7.33 9.50 -9.37
N ASP A 12 -6.12 10.05 -9.37
CA ASP A 12 -5.14 9.73 -10.41
C ASP A 12 -4.73 8.26 -10.31
N VAL A 13 -4.97 7.51 -11.39
CA VAL A 13 -4.64 6.08 -11.52
C VAL A 13 -3.16 5.83 -11.23
N ASN A 14 -2.27 6.78 -11.53
CA ASN A 14 -0.85 6.66 -11.24
C ASN A 14 -0.57 6.67 -9.74
N GLN A 15 -1.30 7.47 -8.95
CA GLN A 15 -1.14 7.55 -7.49
C GLN A 15 -1.49 6.22 -6.84
N PHE A 16 -2.55 5.54 -7.31
CA PHE A 16 -2.91 4.20 -6.86
C PHE A 16 -1.93 3.13 -7.33
N ALA A 17 -1.56 3.13 -8.61
CA ALA A 17 -0.57 2.20 -9.14
C ALA A 17 0.76 2.33 -8.39
N ASN A 18 1.15 3.54 -8.01
CA ASN A 18 2.35 3.81 -7.24
C ASN A 18 2.24 3.31 -5.79
N LEU A 19 1.11 3.50 -5.10
CA LEU A 19 0.91 2.90 -3.76
C LEU A 19 1.03 1.37 -3.83
N VAL A 20 0.37 0.73 -4.80
CA VAL A 20 0.46 -0.72 -4.99
C VAL A 20 1.91 -1.12 -5.26
N LYS A 21 2.63 -0.42 -6.13
CA LYS A 21 4.08 -0.67 -6.36
C LYS A 21 4.90 -0.51 -5.09
N ALA A 22 4.62 0.48 -4.23
CA ALA A 22 5.34 0.69 -2.98
C ALA A 22 5.16 -0.48 -2.00
N VAL A 23 3.99 -1.11 -2.00
CA VAL A 23 3.70 -2.28 -1.14
C VAL A 23 4.22 -3.58 -1.75
N THR A 24 4.15 -3.71 -3.08
CA THR A 24 4.33 -4.99 -3.80
C THR A 24 5.67 -5.15 -4.48
N VAL A 25 6.48 -4.10 -4.62
CA VAL A 25 7.74 -4.13 -5.37
C VAL A 25 8.89 -3.55 -4.53
N PRO A 26 10.02 -4.27 -4.37
CA PRO A 26 11.24 -3.75 -3.72
C PRO A 26 11.83 -2.50 -4.40
N ALA A 27 12.75 -1.84 -3.70
CA ALA A 27 13.08 -0.41 -3.87
C ALA A 27 14.03 0.02 -5.00
N LYS A 28 14.39 -0.83 -5.97
CA LYS A 28 15.36 -0.42 -7.02
C LYS A 28 14.96 -0.85 -8.42
N GLU A 29 15.63 -0.25 -9.41
CA GLU A 29 15.41 -0.46 -10.85
C GLU A 29 15.33 -1.95 -11.20
N ARG A 30 14.27 -2.25 -11.95
CA ARG A 30 13.45 -3.45 -11.78
C ARG A 30 13.74 -4.50 -12.83
N SER A 31 14.25 -5.65 -12.43
CA SER A 31 14.21 -6.87 -13.24
C SER A 31 13.07 -7.77 -12.73
N HIS A 32 12.15 -8.17 -13.59
CA HIS A 32 11.07 -9.09 -13.22
C HIS A 32 10.89 -10.17 -14.27
N LEU A 33 10.50 -11.36 -13.79
CA LEU A 33 10.28 -12.53 -14.61
C LEU A 33 8.81 -12.95 -14.52
N ILE A 34 8.12 -13.02 -15.66
CA ILE A 34 6.75 -13.52 -15.77
C ILE A 34 6.78 -14.88 -16.44
N ILE A 35 6.28 -15.89 -15.73
CA ILE A 35 6.24 -17.28 -16.16
C ILE A 35 4.78 -17.65 -16.36
N LEU A 36 4.39 -18.01 -17.58
CA LEU A 36 3.12 -18.68 -17.84
C LEU A 36 3.37 -20.18 -17.85
N HIS A 37 2.60 -20.93 -17.06
CA HIS A 37 2.73 -22.39 -17.00
C HIS A 37 1.38 -23.10 -17.05
N GLN A 38 1.38 -24.40 -17.29
CA GLN A 38 0.19 -25.25 -17.22
C GLN A 38 0.59 -26.59 -16.59
N GLY A 39 0.03 -26.92 -15.42
CA GLY A 39 0.39 -28.14 -14.70
C GLY A 39 1.89 -28.28 -14.43
N GLY A 40 2.54 -27.18 -14.02
CA GLY A 40 4.00 -27.13 -13.78
C GLY A 40 4.89 -27.08 -15.03
N ARG A 41 4.33 -27.14 -16.24
CA ARG A 41 5.11 -27.02 -17.49
C ARG A 41 5.15 -25.58 -17.98
N LEU A 42 6.34 -25.10 -18.33
CA LEU A 42 6.53 -23.78 -18.92
C LEU A 42 5.77 -23.67 -20.25
N LEU A 43 5.06 -22.55 -20.43
CA LEU A 43 4.48 -22.16 -21.70
C LEU A 43 5.21 -20.96 -22.30
N LYS A 44 5.42 -19.91 -21.49
CA LYS A 44 6.13 -18.70 -21.88
C LYS A 44 6.87 -18.13 -20.68
N CYS A 45 8.03 -17.55 -20.93
CA CYS A 45 8.79 -16.82 -19.93
C CYS A 45 9.15 -15.45 -20.51
N PHE A 46 8.90 -14.39 -19.77
CA PHE A 46 9.24 -13.03 -20.15
C PHE A 46 10.08 -12.40 -19.05
N HIS A 47 11.24 -11.86 -19.43
CA HIS A 47 12.11 -11.10 -18.55
C HIS A 47 12.02 -9.63 -18.93
N SER A 48 11.74 -8.75 -17.96
CA SER A 48 11.47 -7.33 -18.21
C SER A 48 12.56 -6.59 -18.98
N GLN A 49 13.82 -6.94 -18.73
CA GLN A 49 14.99 -6.35 -19.39
C GLN A 49 15.49 -7.17 -20.59
N LYS A 50 15.37 -8.51 -20.57
CA LYS A 50 15.92 -9.41 -21.60
C LYS A 50 14.88 -9.83 -22.66
N GLY A 51 13.61 -9.46 -22.49
CA GLY A 51 12.50 -9.85 -23.37
C GLY A 51 12.04 -11.30 -23.17
N MET A 52 11.42 -11.87 -24.20
CA MET A 52 10.96 -13.27 -24.18
C MET A 52 12.14 -14.24 -24.02
N GLN A 53 11.97 -15.27 -23.20
CA GLN A 53 13.00 -16.27 -22.91
C GLN A 53 12.56 -17.64 -23.44
N ASP A 54 13.12 -18.07 -24.57
CA ASP A 54 12.73 -19.32 -25.24
C ASP A 54 13.35 -20.58 -24.60
N ASN A 55 14.51 -20.44 -23.94
CA ASN A 55 15.28 -21.55 -23.35
C ASN A 55 15.23 -21.58 -21.81
N PHE A 56 14.27 -20.87 -21.21
CA PHE A 56 14.15 -20.82 -19.75
C PHE A 56 13.74 -22.18 -19.18
N LYS A 57 14.46 -22.66 -18.15
CA LYS A 57 14.13 -23.92 -17.47
C LYS A 57 13.29 -23.65 -16.24
N PHE A 58 11.99 -23.93 -16.33
CA PHE A 58 11.09 -23.80 -15.20
C PHE A 58 11.11 -25.07 -14.34
N GLY A 59 11.71 -24.98 -13.14
CA GLY A 59 11.72 -26.06 -12.13
C GLY A 59 10.37 -26.29 -11.44
N GLY A 60 9.39 -25.42 -11.69
CA GLY A 60 8.07 -25.46 -11.07
C GLY A 60 7.84 -24.30 -10.10
N VAL A 61 6.60 -24.17 -9.60
CA VAL A 61 6.19 -23.08 -8.71
C VAL A 61 6.81 -23.15 -7.30
N GLY A 62 7.38 -24.29 -6.91
CA GLY A 62 8.10 -24.42 -5.64
C GLY A 62 9.44 -23.67 -5.60
N ASP A 63 10.02 -23.40 -6.77
CA ASP A 63 11.39 -22.90 -6.90
C ASP A 63 11.48 -21.39 -7.17
N LEU A 64 10.40 -20.63 -7.00
CA LEU A 64 10.40 -19.19 -7.37
C LEU A 64 11.50 -18.37 -6.68
N LYS A 65 11.88 -18.74 -5.44
CA LYS A 65 13.01 -18.11 -4.75
C LYS A 65 14.33 -18.38 -5.48
N LYS A 66 14.55 -19.64 -5.85
CA LYS A 66 15.76 -20.06 -6.57
C LYS A 66 15.82 -19.43 -7.95
N ILE A 67 14.69 -19.43 -8.68
CA ILE A 67 14.56 -18.74 -9.97
C ILE A 67 14.89 -17.25 -9.84
N LYS A 68 14.39 -16.59 -8.78
CA LYS A 68 14.70 -15.19 -8.52
C LYS A 68 16.22 -14.97 -8.39
N GLU A 69 16.89 -15.82 -7.64
CA GLU A 69 18.34 -15.75 -7.37
C GLU A 69 19.18 -16.10 -8.61
N GLU A 70 18.79 -17.11 -9.38
CA GLU A 70 19.50 -17.56 -10.59
C GLU A 70 19.38 -16.56 -11.76
N GLU A 71 18.19 -15.97 -11.94
CA GLU A 71 17.95 -14.98 -13.00
C GLU A 71 18.33 -13.55 -12.60
N ASP A 72 18.75 -13.35 -11.35
CA ASP A 72 19.05 -12.05 -10.74
C ASP A 72 17.92 -11.03 -10.96
N VAL A 73 16.70 -11.46 -10.64
CA VAL A 73 15.49 -10.64 -10.74
C VAL A 73 14.99 -10.15 -9.39
N ASP A 74 14.30 -9.02 -9.35
CA ASP A 74 13.67 -8.51 -8.13
C ASP A 74 12.36 -9.23 -7.79
N LEU A 75 11.64 -9.69 -8.82
CA LEU A 75 10.32 -10.28 -8.72
C LEU A 75 10.15 -11.42 -9.73
N VAL A 76 9.63 -12.55 -9.26
CA VAL A 76 9.15 -13.65 -10.13
C VAL A 76 7.65 -13.81 -9.94
N VAL A 77 6.91 -13.84 -11.05
CA VAL A 77 5.46 -14.11 -11.07
C VAL A 77 5.21 -15.31 -11.97
N ALA A 78 4.69 -16.39 -11.40
CA ALA A 78 4.24 -17.57 -12.12
C ALA A 78 2.71 -17.60 -12.14
N ILE A 79 2.12 -17.69 -13.35
CA ILE A 79 0.68 -17.67 -13.57
C ILE A 79 0.29 -18.97 -14.28
N GLU A 80 -0.62 -19.71 -13.66
CA GLU A 80 -1.18 -20.90 -14.27
C GLU A 80 -2.20 -20.52 -15.35
N ARG A 81 -2.09 -21.18 -16.51
CA ARG A 81 -3.01 -21.01 -17.63
C ARG A 81 -4.43 -21.37 -17.20
N GLY A 82 -5.34 -20.43 -17.44
CA GLY A 82 -6.76 -20.62 -17.12
C GLY A 82 -7.19 -19.99 -15.81
N VAL A 83 -6.28 -19.46 -14.98
CA VAL A 83 -6.63 -18.78 -13.71
C VAL A 83 -7.20 -17.39 -13.94
N ILE A 84 -6.73 -16.68 -14.97
CA ILE A 84 -7.12 -15.30 -15.25
C ILE A 84 -8.62 -15.17 -15.53
N ARG A 85 -9.21 -16.09 -16.30
CA ARG A 85 -10.61 -15.98 -16.74
C ARG A 85 -11.62 -16.17 -15.57
N PRO A 86 -11.52 -17.22 -14.74
CA PRO A 86 -12.32 -17.34 -13.52
C PRO A 86 -12.13 -16.16 -12.57
N LEU A 87 -10.90 -15.64 -12.45
CA LEU A 87 -10.61 -14.49 -11.59
C LEU A 87 -11.36 -13.24 -12.04
N PHE A 88 -11.34 -12.93 -13.35
CA PHE A 88 -12.14 -11.82 -13.89
C PHE A 88 -13.64 -12.05 -13.72
N ALA A 89 -14.13 -13.28 -13.94
CA ALA A 89 -15.55 -13.59 -13.76
C ALA A 89 -16.00 -13.41 -12.29
N GLN A 90 -15.17 -13.84 -11.33
CA GLN A 90 -15.43 -13.64 -9.90
C GLN A 90 -15.38 -12.17 -9.51
N ALA A 91 -14.39 -11.42 -10.01
CA ALA A 91 -14.29 -9.99 -9.77
C ALA A 91 -15.51 -9.25 -10.31
N GLN A 92 -15.90 -9.52 -11.56
CA GLN A 92 -17.09 -8.92 -12.18
C GLN A 92 -18.38 -9.27 -11.42
N GLY A 93 -18.54 -10.52 -10.99
CA GLY A 93 -19.74 -10.95 -10.25
C GLY A 93 -19.81 -10.44 -8.80
N ALA A 94 -18.69 -10.02 -8.22
CA ALA A 94 -18.63 -9.50 -6.87
C ALA A 94 -18.79 -7.96 -6.80
N LEU A 95 -18.63 -7.26 -7.92
CA LEU A 95 -18.77 -5.81 -8.03
C LEU A 95 -20.25 -5.43 -8.19
N TYR A 96 -20.74 -4.55 -7.33
CA TYR A 96 -22.04 -3.89 -7.48
C TYR A 96 -21.85 -2.47 -8.00
N TYR A 97 -22.77 -2.01 -8.85
CA TYR A 97 -22.71 -0.66 -9.42
C TYR A 97 -22.83 0.42 -8.35
N ASP A 98 -23.64 0.16 -7.31
CA ASP A 98 -23.87 1.08 -6.20
C ASP A 98 -22.79 1.01 -5.11
N ASP A 99 -21.77 0.15 -5.28
CA ASP A 99 -20.65 0.09 -4.35
C ASP A 99 -19.70 1.27 -4.56
N ASP A 100 -19.24 1.88 -3.46
CA ASP A 100 -18.16 2.86 -3.53
C ASP A 100 -16.88 2.26 -4.14
N PHE A 101 -16.08 3.08 -4.83
CA PHE A 101 -14.88 2.62 -5.53
C PHE A 101 -13.85 1.93 -4.62
N VAL A 102 -13.79 2.28 -3.32
CA VAL A 102 -12.90 1.59 -2.38
C VAL A 102 -13.43 0.21 -2.06
N LYS A 103 -14.72 0.07 -1.80
CA LYS A 103 -15.38 -1.22 -1.65
C LYS A 103 -15.15 -2.06 -2.91
N GLN A 104 -15.24 -1.48 -4.10
CA GLN A 104 -14.91 -2.16 -5.36
C GLN A 104 -13.44 -2.63 -5.41
N ILE A 105 -12.46 -1.78 -5.05
CA ILE A 105 -11.04 -2.16 -4.98
C ILE A 105 -10.82 -3.30 -3.97
N PHE A 106 -11.40 -3.19 -2.76
CA PHE A 106 -11.25 -4.22 -1.73
C PHE A 106 -11.95 -5.53 -2.13
N THR A 107 -13.05 -5.45 -2.88
CA THR A 107 -13.70 -6.61 -3.49
C THR A 107 -12.80 -7.28 -4.52
N ILE A 108 -12.19 -6.52 -5.43
CA ILE A 108 -11.23 -7.04 -6.41
C ILE A 108 -10.02 -7.68 -5.71
N LEU A 109 -9.45 -6.99 -4.71
CA LEU A 109 -8.35 -7.53 -3.90
C LEU A 109 -8.77 -8.80 -3.15
N GLY A 110 -10.01 -8.84 -2.65
CA GLY A 110 -10.59 -10.00 -1.97
C GLY A 110 -10.73 -11.23 -2.88
N VAL A 111 -10.89 -11.04 -4.18
CA VAL A 111 -10.88 -12.10 -5.20
C VAL A 111 -9.46 -12.49 -5.62
N LEU A 112 -8.56 -11.51 -5.78
CA LEU A 112 -7.19 -11.73 -6.25
C LEU A 112 -6.30 -12.43 -5.21
N VAL A 113 -6.36 -12.00 -3.94
CA VAL A 113 -5.46 -12.47 -2.89
C VAL A 113 -5.60 -13.97 -2.59
N PRO A 114 -6.80 -14.59 -2.57
CA PRO A 114 -6.96 -16.03 -2.39
C PRO A 114 -6.34 -16.90 -3.50
N GLU A 115 -6.20 -16.36 -4.72
CA GLU A 115 -5.55 -17.04 -5.85
C GLU A 115 -4.02 -16.98 -5.78
N VAL A 116 -3.49 -16.08 -4.94
CA VAL A 116 -2.06 -16.03 -4.62
C VAL A 116 -1.64 -17.28 -3.84
N GLY A 117 -0.73 -18.06 -4.42
CA GLY A 117 -0.25 -19.34 -3.89
C GLY A 117 -1.02 -20.57 -4.39
N LYS A 118 -2.04 -20.38 -5.26
CA LYS A 118 -2.71 -21.46 -5.99
C LYS A 118 -2.40 -21.34 -7.48
N GLY A 119 -3.11 -20.42 -8.14
CA GLY A 119 -3.00 -20.18 -9.57
C GLY A 119 -2.07 -19.03 -9.95
N ILE A 120 -1.76 -18.14 -9.01
CA ILE A 120 -0.78 -17.07 -9.17
C ILE A 120 0.26 -17.22 -8.06
N CYS A 121 1.48 -17.58 -8.38
CA CYS A 121 2.57 -17.70 -7.41
C CYS A 121 3.54 -16.54 -7.63
N LEU A 122 3.86 -15.80 -6.57
CA LEU A 122 4.80 -14.69 -6.64
C LEU A 122 5.87 -14.79 -5.55
N TYR A 123 7.10 -14.41 -5.92
CA TYR A 123 8.20 -14.32 -4.98
C TYR A 123 8.99 -13.02 -5.19
N PRO A 124 9.21 -12.21 -4.13
CA PRO A 124 8.71 -12.38 -2.77
C PRO A 124 7.18 -12.20 -2.67
N ASN A 125 6.50 -12.99 -1.83
CA ASN A 125 5.03 -12.98 -1.71
C ASN A 125 4.51 -11.74 -0.93
N LEU A 126 4.62 -10.56 -1.52
CA LEU A 126 4.19 -9.31 -0.89
C LEU A 126 2.66 -9.14 -0.88
N LEU A 127 1.95 -9.73 -1.85
CA LEU A 127 0.47 -9.69 -1.90
C LEU A 127 -0.19 -10.48 -0.75
N SER A 128 0.45 -11.52 -0.21
CA SER A 128 -0.07 -12.22 0.97
C SER A 128 -0.28 -11.30 2.18
N ARG A 129 0.47 -10.19 2.27
CA ARG A 129 0.33 -9.20 3.35
C ARG A 129 -0.95 -8.39 3.23
N LEU A 130 -1.48 -8.23 2.02
CA LEU A 130 -2.77 -7.57 1.78
C LEU A 130 -3.95 -8.45 2.22
N ARG A 131 -3.75 -9.75 2.47
CA ARG A 131 -4.81 -10.69 2.91
C ARG A 131 -5.48 -10.30 4.23
N TYR A 132 -4.78 -9.56 5.07
CA TYR A 132 -5.28 -9.11 6.37
C TYR A 132 -6.05 -7.78 6.28
N LEU A 133 -5.95 -7.05 5.16
CA LEU A 133 -6.68 -5.81 4.94
C LEU A 133 -8.11 -6.14 4.48
N LYS A 134 -9.00 -6.34 5.45
CA LYS A 134 -10.45 -6.44 5.18
C LYS A 134 -11.08 -5.05 5.32
N TYR A 135 -11.95 -4.68 4.37
CA TYR A 135 -12.65 -3.40 4.39
C TYR A 135 -13.36 -3.11 5.73
N PRO A 136 -14.11 -4.05 6.36
CA PRO A 136 -14.75 -3.77 7.66
C PRO A 136 -13.76 -3.51 8.81
N LEU A 137 -12.56 -4.11 8.75
CA LEU A 137 -11.52 -3.91 9.75
C LEU A 137 -10.91 -2.51 9.61
N LEU A 138 -10.66 -2.08 8.38
CA LEU A 138 -10.18 -0.73 8.07
C LEU A 138 -11.24 0.33 8.40
N GLU A 139 -12.50 0.10 8.03
CA GLU A 139 -13.62 0.97 8.38
C GLU A 139 -13.75 1.13 9.90
N GLY A 140 -13.70 0.04 10.66
CA GLY A 140 -13.71 0.07 12.12
C GLY A 140 -12.52 0.82 12.73
N ALA A 141 -11.31 0.60 12.19
CA ALA A 141 -10.11 1.30 12.63
C ALA A 141 -10.18 2.81 12.33
N PHE A 142 -10.61 3.19 11.13
CA PHE A 142 -10.78 4.60 10.76
C PHE A 142 -11.85 5.28 11.62
N ARG A 143 -12.99 4.63 11.85
CA ARG A 143 -14.07 5.15 12.69
C ARG A 143 -13.66 5.37 14.14
N LEU A 144 -12.82 4.48 14.69
CA LEU A 144 -12.33 4.60 16.06
C LEU A 144 -11.28 5.71 16.19
N LEU A 145 -10.39 5.79 15.21
CA LEU A 145 -9.18 6.60 15.28
C LEU A 145 -9.43 8.01 14.75
N ILE A 146 -9.97 8.15 13.54
CA ILE A 146 -10.05 9.43 12.85
C ILE A 146 -11.24 10.24 13.40
N PRO A 147 -11.02 11.50 13.83
CA PRO A 147 -12.09 12.40 14.20
C PRO A 147 -13.13 12.54 13.08
N ASN A 148 -14.40 12.64 13.46
CA ASN A 148 -15.46 12.91 12.50
C ASN A 148 -15.28 14.30 11.86
N ASN A 149 -15.77 14.48 10.63
CA ASN A 149 -15.71 15.73 9.86
C ASN A 149 -14.27 16.24 9.66
N SER A 150 -13.36 15.32 9.30
CA SER A 150 -11.95 15.64 9.07
C SER A 150 -11.37 14.88 7.89
N THR A 151 -10.19 15.28 7.44
CA THR A 151 -9.40 14.53 6.45
C THR A 151 -8.18 13.86 7.07
N LEU A 152 -7.75 12.75 6.45
CA LEU A 152 -6.45 12.13 6.63
C LEU A 152 -5.64 12.35 5.36
N ILE A 153 -4.38 12.77 5.50
CA ILE A 153 -3.43 12.89 4.41
C ILE A 153 -2.35 11.82 4.59
N PHE A 154 -2.08 11.06 3.53
CA PHE A 154 -0.96 10.14 3.46
C PHE A 154 -0.20 10.41 2.17
N ALA A 155 1.07 10.82 2.28
CA ALA A 155 1.89 11.16 1.12
C ALA A 155 3.26 10.48 1.18
N LEU A 156 3.63 9.87 0.06
CA LEU A 156 4.87 9.19 -0.21
C LEU A 156 5.67 10.00 -1.23
N PHE A 157 6.95 10.23 -0.93
CA PHE A 157 7.85 11.01 -1.76
C PHE A 157 9.01 10.17 -2.29
N GLU A 158 9.43 10.43 -3.53
CA GLU A 158 10.64 9.89 -4.13
C GLU A 158 11.51 11.07 -4.55
N GLY A 159 12.50 11.41 -3.70
CA GLY A 159 13.24 12.67 -3.83
C GLY A 159 12.35 13.89 -3.62
N GLU A 160 12.28 14.75 -4.63
CA GLU A 160 11.52 16.01 -4.61
C GLU A 160 10.07 15.86 -5.13
N GLU A 161 9.69 14.66 -5.59
CA GLU A 161 8.41 14.41 -6.23
C GLU A 161 7.44 13.62 -5.33
N ILE A 162 6.14 13.89 -5.50
CA ILE A 162 5.07 13.08 -4.90
C ILE A 162 4.98 11.78 -5.68
N PHE A 163 5.40 10.67 -5.07
CA PHE A 163 5.30 9.35 -5.64
C PHE A 163 3.88 8.79 -5.56
N SER A 164 3.24 8.94 -4.40
CA SER A 164 1.84 8.54 -4.17
C SER A 164 1.25 9.39 -3.05
N SER A 165 -0.01 9.79 -3.16
CA SER A 165 -0.70 10.61 -2.19
C SER A 165 -2.15 10.18 -2.06
N TRP A 166 -2.70 10.34 -0.87
CA TRP A 166 -4.06 9.95 -0.53
C TRP A 166 -4.63 10.95 0.47
N ILE A 167 -5.78 11.52 0.12
CA ILE A 167 -6.56 12.39 0.98
C ILE A 167 -7.90 11.69 1.19
N LEU A 168 -8.14 11.26 2.42
CA LEU A 168 -9.33 10.53 2.83
C LEU A 168 -10.18 11.44 3.71
N GLY A 169 -11.37 11.82 3.28
CA GLY A 169 -12.29 12.63 4.08
C GLY A 169 -13.35 11.78 4.75
N PHE A 170 -13.64 12.09 6.00
CA PHE A 170 -14.62 11.39 6.82
C PHE A 170 -15.71 12.34 7.27
N LYS A 171 -16.96 12.04 6.89
CA LYS A 171 -18.18 12.73 7.34
C LYS A 171 -19.12 11.72 7.97
N GLU A 172 -19.72 12.09 9.10
CA GLU A 172 -20.63 11.23 9.88
C GLU A 172 -20.05 9.84 10.19
N TYR A 173 -18.74 9.75 10.43
CA TYR A 173 -17.98 8.52 10.66
C TYR A 173 -17.89 7.57 9.45
N ASN A 174 -18.23 8.05 8.26
CA ASN A 174 -18.10 7.32 7.02
C ASN A 174 -17.03 7.96 6.14
N LEU A 175 -16.35 7.14 5.35
CA LEU A 175 -15.47 7.63 4.30
C LEU A 175 -16.34 8.31 3.24
N SER A 176 -16.21 9.62 3.11
CA SER A 176 -17.04 10.47 2.24
C SER A 176 -16.26 11.09 1.09
N LEU A 177 -14.92 11.05 1.15
CA LEU A 177 -14.04 11.60 0.13
C LEU A 177 -12.80 10.73 0.01
N ILE A 178 -12.40 10.48 -1.23
CA ILE A 178 -11.13 9.85 -1.57
C ILE A 178 -10.59 10.58 -2.78
N THR A 179 -9.41 11.17 -2.63
CA THR A 179 -8.76 11.91 -3.70
C THR A 179 -7.25 11.88 -3.51
N THR A 180 -6.51 12.45 -4.44
CA THR A 180 -5.06 12.48 -4.46
C THR A 180 -4.56 13.93 -4.61
N SER A 181 -3.25 14.17 -4.51
CA SER A 181 -2.68 15.53 -4.44
C SER A 181 -2.84 16.35 -5.72
N ASP A 182 -3.10 15.71 -6.85
CA ASP A 182 -3.46 16.33 -8.13
C ASP A 182 -4.71 17.22 -8.00
N SER A 183 -5.67 16.85 -7.14
CA SER A 183 -6.80 17.69 -6.78
C SER A 183 -6.40 19.02 -6.12
N LEU A 184 -5.15 19.17 -5.67
CA LEU A 184 -4.63 20.40 -5.09
C LEU A 184 -3.79 21.22 -6.08
N VAL A 185 -3.42 20.66 -7.24
CA VAL A 185 -2.58 21.34 -8.24
C VAL A 185 -3.27 22.58 -8.80
N SER A 186 -4.59 22.52 -9.02
CA SER A 186 -5.37 23.68 -9.46
C SER A 186 -5.41 24.81 -8.43
N LEU A 187 -5.10 24.52 -7.16
CA LEU A 187 -4.98 25.49 -6.08
C LEU A 187 -3.53 25.97 -5.87
N GLY A 188 -2.60 25.52 -6.72
CA GLY A 188 -1.23 26.00 -6.75
C GLY A 188 -0.22 25.13 -5.98
N LEU A 189 -0.57 23.91 -5.57
CA LEU A 189 0.32 23.00 -4.85
C LEU A 189 1.66 22.86 -5.58
N LYS A 190 2.76 23.20 -4.91
CA LYS A 190 4.13 23.01 -5.42
C LYS A 190 5.01 22.38 -4.34
N ILE A 191 5.47 21.15 -4.60
CA ILE A 191 6.44 20.49 -3.72
C ILE A 191 7.81 20.51 -4.39
N LYS A 192 8.83 20.96 -3.65
CA LYS A 192 10.25 20.84 -4.02
C LYS A 192 11.03 20.16 -2.89
N ASP A 193 10.76 20.54 -1.66
CA ASP A 193 11.32 19.92 -0.46
C ASP A 193 10.16 19.48 0.42
N TRP A 194 9.76 18.21 0.30
CA TRP A 194 8.60 17.69 1.01
C TRP A 194 8.65 17.92 2.52
N ARG A 195 9.84 17.98 3.12
CA ARG A 195 9.99 18.22 4.56
C ARG A 195 9.64 19.66 4.96
N LYS A 196 9.75 20.61 4.03
CA LYS A 196 9.37 22.01 4.23
C LYS A 196 7.99 22.32 3.67
N ASP A 197 7.58 21.63 2.61
CA ASP A 197 6.40 21.97 1.81
C ASP A 197 5.16 21.15 2.19
N TYR A 198 5.28 20.09 3.01
CA TYR A 198 4.10 19.36 3.52
C TYR A 198 3.03 20.24 4.20
N PRO A 199 3.34 21.37 4.89
CA PRO A 199 2.32 22.24 5.47
C PRO A 199 1.41 22.86 4.40
N GLU A 200 1.92 23.11 3.19
CA GLU A 200 1.13 23.63 2.08
C GLU A 200 0.07 22.61 1.65
N MET A 201 0.42 21.32 1.61
CA MET A 201 -0.53 20.25 1.33
C MET A 201 -1.65 20.20 2.38
N ILE A 202 -1.32 20.40 3.67
CA ILE A 202 -2.31 20.49 4.75
C ILE A 202 -3.23 21.69 4.56
N GLU A 203 -2.66 22.87 4.27
CA GLU A 203 -3.41 24.11 4.09
C GLU A 203 -4.35 24.03 2.89
N LEU A 204 -3.86 23.57 1.74
CA LEU A 204 -4.66 23.43 0.53
C LEU A 204 -5.76 22.37 0.70
N THR A 205 -5.48 21.28 1.41
CA THR A 205 -6.49 20.28 1.76
C THR A 205 -7.59 20.91 2.63
N ALA A 206 -7.22 21.69 3.65
CA ALA A 206 -8.18 22.38 4.51
C ALA A 206 -9.01 23.42 3.75
N LYS A 207 -8.43 24.10 2.75
CA LYS A 207 -9.12 25.08 1.90
C LYS A 207 -10.14 24.42 0.96
N ARG A 208 -9.79 23.28 0.36
CA ARG A 208 -10.63 22.59 -0.64
C ARG A 208 -11.67 21.66 -0.02
N PHE A 209 -11.30 20.99 1.07
CA PHE A 209 -12.04 19.85 1.63
C PHE A 209 -12.35 20.08 3.13
N LEU A 210 -12.10 19.07 3.97
CA LEU A 210 -12.23 19.17 5.43
C LEU A 210 -10.86 19.38 6.08
N GLN A 211 -10.86 19.96 7.28
CA GLN A 211 -9.65 20.15 8.06
C GLN A 211 -8.91 18.82 8.28
N PRO A 212 -7.61 18.73 7.93
CA PRO A 212 -6.82 17.54 8.23
C PRO A 212 -6.72 17.32 9.74
N SER A 213 -7.01 16.11 10.19
CA SER A 213 -6.81 15.69 11.58
C SER A 213 -5.55 14.84 11.75
N LEU A 214 -5.11 14.20 10.67
CA LEU A 214 -3.89 13.40 10.61
C LEU A 214 -3.23 13.57 9.25
N GLY A 215 -1.95 13.93 9.23
CA GLY A 215 -1.12 13.83 8.03
C GLY A 215 0.09 12.95 8.30
N ILE A 216 0.43 12.06 7.38
CA ILE A 216 1.62 11.20 7.43
C ILE A 216 2.40 11.39 6.14
N PHE A 217 3.62 11.88 6.26
CA PHE A 217 4.51 12.21 5.15
C PHE A 217 5.82 11.46 5.33
N MET A 218 6.26 10.73 4.30
CA MET A 218 7.52 9.99 4.36
C MET A 218 8.04 9.67 2.95
N GLU A 219 9.29 9.27 2.85
CA GLU A 219 9.82 8.73 1.60
C GLU A 219 9.34 7.30 1.34
N VAL A 220 9.27 6.92 0.07
CA VAL A 220 8.88 5.57 -0.36
C VAL A 220 9.75 4.50 0.31
N ASP A 221 11.04 4.77 0.52
CA ASP A 221 11.95 3.81 1.14
C ASP A 221 11.65 3.58 2.62
N ALA A 222 11.31 4.63 3.36
CA ALA A 222 10.83 4.51 4.74
C ALA A 222 9.54 3.69 4.78
N PHE A 223 8.59 3.98 3.88
CA PHE A 223 7.35 3.23 3.77
C PHE A 223 7.58 1.74 3.46
N ARG A 224 8.48 1.41 2.53
CA ARG A 224 8.83 0.02 2.21
C ARG A 224 9.43 -0.71 3.40
N LYS A 225 10.27 -0.05 4.22
CA LYS A 225 10.79 -0.63 5.47
C LYS A 225 9.66 -0.92 6.46
N ILE A 226 8.69 -0.02 6.61
CA ILE A 226 7.49 -0.19 7.46
C ILE A 226 6.59 -1.32 6.95
N VAL A 227 6.36 -1.41 5.64
CA VAL A 227 5.60 -2.50 5.04
C VAL A 227 6.30 -3.84 5.29
N LYS A 228 7.64 -3.88 5.22
CA LYS A 228 8.46 -5.06 5.51
C LYS A 228 8.41 -5.45 6.98
N ASP A 229 8.51 -4.48 7.88
CA ASP A 229 8.46 -4.62 9.32
C ASP A 229 7.63 -3.47 9.95
N PRO A 230 6.36 -3.71 10.32
CA PRO A 230 5.51 -2.68 10.91
C PRO A 230 6.08 -2.07 12.21
N TYR A 231 6.94 -2.78 12.95
CA TYR A 231 7.58 -2.23 14.14
C TYR A 231 8.62 -1.16 13.82
N TYR A 232 9.15 -1.15 12.58
CA TYR A 232 10.04 -0.10 12.10
C TYR A 232 9.37 1.28 12.11
N PHE A 233 8.03 1.36 12.08
CA PHE A 233 7.30 2.63 12.14
C PHE A 233 7.75 3.53 13.31
N LEU A 234 7.89 2.95 14.51
CA LEU A 234 8.31 3.72 15.70
C LEU A 234 9.76 4.20 15.57
N LYS A 235 10.63 3.36 15.01
CA LYS A 235 12.04 3.71 14.75
C LYS A 235 12.15 4.80 13.69
N ALA A 236 11.37 4.72 12.61
CA ALA A 236 11.31 5.71 11.55
C ALA A 236 10.84 7.08 12.05
N LEU A 237 9.89 7.09 13.01
CA LEU A 237 9.50 8.32 13.70
C LEU A 237 10.66 8.91 14.52
N ASP A 238 11.39 8.10 15.27
CA ASP A 238 12.52 8.56 16.09
C ASP A 238 13.70 9.05 15.23
N LEU A 239 13.90 8.46 14.04
CA LEU A 239 14.90 8.88 13.05
C LEU A 239 14.48 10.11 12.23
N GLY A 240 13.23 10.58 12.38
CA GLY A 240 12.68 11.67 11.57
C GLY A 240 12.49 11.30 10.09
N GLU A 241 12.46 10.00 9.74
CA GLU A 241 12.13 9.52 8.40
C GLU A 241 10.64 9.72 8.05
N ILE A 242 9.80 9.93 9.08
CA ILE A 242 8.36 10.19 8.96
C ILE A 242 8.02 11.50 9.66
N ILE A 243 7.25 12.36 8.98
CA ILE A 243 6.60 13.52 9.59
C ILE A 243 5.13 13.17 9.80
N ILE A 244 4.64 13.42 11.01
CA ILE A 244 3.22 13.32 11.33
C ILE A 244 2.68 14.68 11.74
N SER A 245 1.83 15.27 10.91
CA SER A 245 1.27 16.59 11.15
C SER A 245 0.01 16.85 10.30
N PRO A 246 -1.07 17.42 10.84
CA PRO A 246 -1.35 17.50 12.27
C PRO A 246 -1.51 16.08 12.85
N SER A 247 -1.56 15.96 14.18
CA SER A 247 -1.90 14.70 14.83
C SER A 247 -2.91 14.91 15.96
N PHE A 248 -4.05 14.27 15.85
CA PHE A 248 -5.09 14.32 16.88
C PHE A 248 -4.64 13.61 18.18
N LEU A 249 -5.24 14.01 19.31
CA LEU A 249 -4.81 13.57 20.64
C LEU A 249 -4.80 12.04 20.81
N ARG A 250 -5.87 11.35 20.39
CA ARG A 250 -5.97 9.88 20.52
C ARG A 250 -4.83 9.17 19.79
N PHE A 251 -4.44 9.65 18.61
CA PHE A 251 -3.29 9.09 17.88
C PHE A 251 -1.97 9.30 18.63
N ARG A 252 -1.75 10.50 19.18
CA ARG A 252 -0.55 10.78 20.00
C ARG A 252 -0.46 9.87 21.22
N VAL A 253 -1.59 9.62 21.90
CA VAL A 253 -1.65 8.68 23.03
C VAL A 253 -1.31 7.25 22.59
N LEU A 254 -1.84 6.79 21.46
CA LEU A 254 -1.53 5.47 20.91
C LEU A 254 -0.04 5.31 20.56
N LEU A 255 0.55 6.33 19.93
CA LEU A 255 1.99 6.34 19.65
C LEU A 255 2.81 6.28 20.94
N TRP A 256 2.41 7.03 21.97
CA TRP A 256 3.08 7.00 23.26
C TRP A 256 3.00 5.59 23.90
N LEU A 257 1.82 4.98 23.94
CA LEU A 257 1.63 3.62 24.46
C LEU A 257 2.47 2.60 23.69
N ALA A 258 2.52 2.70 22.35
CA ALA A 258 3.32 1.83 21.51
C ALA A 258 4.83 1.97 21.80
N LYS A 259 5.31 3.21 22.01
CA LYS A 259 6.71 3.47 22.40
C LYS A 259 7.04 2.94 23.80
N VAL A 260 6.11 3.03 24.75
CA VAL A 260 6.31 2.48 26.11
C VAL A 260 6.39 0.95 26.05
N ALA A 261 5.47 0.30 25.33
CA ALA A 261 5.45 -1.16 25.18
C ALA A 261 6.71 -1.70 24.48
N SER A 262 7.22 -1.03 23.45
CA SER A 262 8.43 -1.46 22.74
C SER A 262 9.67 -1.39 23.63
N ARG A 263 9.80 -0.37 24.48
CA ARG A 263 10.90 -0.24 25.46
C ARG A 263 10.89 -1.35 26.51
N GLN A 264 9.72 -1.70 27.04
CA GLN A 264 9.59 -2.80 28.01
C GLN A 264 9.98 -4.16 27.41
N LYS A 265 9.63 -4.39 26.13
CA LYS A 265 10.01 -5.62 25.42
C LYS A 265 11.52 -5.72 25.20
N ALA A 266 12.18 -4.61 24.84
CA ALA A 266 13.63 -4.55 24.68
C ALA A 266 14.38 -4.81 26.01
N GLN A 267 13.90 -4.24 27.12
CA GLN A 267 14.48 -4.49 28.46
C GLN A 267 14.33 -5.95 28.92
N ARG A 268 13.20 -6.61 28.61
CA ARG A 268 13.01 -8.02 28.95
C ARG A 268 13.93 -8.94 28.15
N GLN A 269 14.20 -8.66 26.89
CA GLN A 269 15.12 -9.46 26.07
C GLN A 269 16.58 -9.32 26.53
N SER A 270 17.04 -8.11 26.88
CA SER A 270 18.39 -7.91 27.41
C SER A 270 18.65 -8.56 28.78
N THR A 271 17.59 -8.91 29.53
CA THR A 271 17.70 -9.58 30.83
C THR A 271 17.78 -11.10 30.69
N VAL A 272 17.35 -11.66 29.55
CA VAL A 272 17.36 -13.11 29.27
C VAL A 272 18.65 -13.53 28.57
N ASP A 273 19.22 -12.69 27.70
CA ASP A 273 20.51 -12.97 27.03
C ASP A 273 21.75 -12.69 27.91
N GLY A 274 21.52 -12.19 29.14
CA GLY A 274 22.57 -11.88 30.12
C GLY A 274 22.68 -12.88 31.28
N GLN A 275 22.00 -14.03 31.19
CA GLN A 275 22.13 -15.19 32.10
C GLN A 275 22.69 -16.38 31.34
#